data_AF-A0A8T1TY49-F1
#
_entry.id   AF-A0A8T1TY49-F1
#
_cell.length_a   1.000
_cell.length_b   1.000
_cell.length_c   1.000
_cell.angle_alpha   90.00
_cell.angle_beta   90.00
_cell.angle_gamma   90.00
#
_symmetry.space_group_name_H-M   'P 1'
#
loop_
_entity.id
_entity.type
_entity.pdbx_description
1 polymer ?
#
loop_
_entity_poly.entity_id
_entity_poly.type
_entity_poly.pdbx_seq_one_letter_code
_entity_poly.pdbx_strand_id
1 'polypeptide(L)' 'MYDSDFRWRAVILHYAYAVPCERVVRIFGIAGRSVRHWYDLYNQAATSFPDVA' A
#
# COMPACT_ATOMS: atom_id res chain seq x y z
N MET A 1 3.14 14.03 -6.52
CA MET A 1 2.89 12.59 -6.75
C MET A 1 3.79 11.83 -5.77
N TYR A 2 3.26 11.04 -4.84
CA TYR A 2 4.10 10.38 -3.82
C TYR A 2 5.08 9.40 -4.49
N ASP A 3 6.30 9.35 -3.96
CA ASP A 3 7.35 8.42 -4.39
C ASP A 3 6.87 6.96 -4.31
N SER A 4 7.30 6.11 -5.23
CA SER A 4 6.89 4.71 -5.27
C SER A 4 7.31 3.93 -4.03
N ASP A 5 8.49 4.23 -3.46
CA ASP A 5 8.97 3.59 -2.22
C ASP A 5 8.07 3.95 -1.04
N PHE A 6 7.64 5.22 -0.99
CA PHE A 6 6.76 5.73 0.06
C PHE A 6 5.39 5.03 0.05
N ARG A 7 4.79 4.85 -1.12
CA ARG A 7 3.51 4.13 -1.24
C ARG A 7 3.64 2.69 -0.80
N TRP A 8 4.74 2.04 -1.20
CA TRP A 8 5.00 0.66 -0.85
C TRP A 8 5.19 0.47 0.65
N ARG A 9 5.93 1.35 1.31
CA ARG A 9 6.08 1.31 2.77
C ARG A 9 4.74 1.40 3.51
N ALA A 10 3.82 2.25 3.05
CA ALA A 10 2.49 2.37 3.63
C ALA A 10 1.64 1.10 3.44
N VAL A 11 1.69 0.48 2.25
CA VAL A 11 1.00 -0.77 1.94
C VAL A 11 1.57 -1.93 2.77
N ILE A 12 2.90 -2.08 2.84
CA ILE A 12 3.55 -3.14 3.63
C ILE A 12 3.20 -3.00 5.11
N LEU A 13 3.24 -1.79 5.67
CA LEU A 13 2.87 -1.59 7.08
C LEU A 13 1.43 -2.05 7.37
N HIS A 14 0.49 -1.69 6.50
CA HIS A 14 -0.90 -2.04 6.71
C HIS A 14 -1.17 -3.54 6.51
N TYR A 15 -0.66 -4.11 5.41
CA TYR A 15 -1.02 -5.46 4.97
C TYR A 15 -0.08 -6.56 5.48
N ALA A 16 1.23 -6.34 5.54
CA ALA A 16 2.18 -7.36 6.00
C ALA A 16 2.31 -7.37 7.54
N TYR A 17 2.27 -6.18 8.16
CA TYR A 17 2.43 -6.03 9.61
C TYR A 17 1.10 -5.85 10.35
N ALA A 18 -0.04 -5.97 9.65
CA ALA A 18 -1.39 -5.80 10.20
C ALA A 18 -1.58 -4.49 10.99
N VAL A 19 -0.83 -3.43 10.65
CA VAL A 19 -0.93 -2.16 11.36
C VAL A 19 -2.25 -1.49 10.98
N PRO A 20 -3.06 -1.05 11.96
CA PRO A 20 -4.34 -0.42 11.65
C PRO A 20 -4.16 0.81 10.77
N CYS A 21 -5.05 0.98 9.79
CA CYS A 21 -5.00 2.07 8.81
C CYS A 21 -4.83 3.44 9.48
N GLU A 22 -5.53 3.69 10.59
CA GLU A 22 -5.44 4.93 11.37
C GLU A 22 -4.01 5.26 11.84
N ARG A 23 -3.24 4.23 12.20
CA ARG A 23 -1.85 4.39 12.62
C ARG A 23 -0.94 4.64 11.42
N VAL A 24 -1.17 3.95 10.30
CA VAL A 24 -0.44 4.20 9.04
C VAL A 24 -0.69 5.62 8.53
N VAL A 25 -1.93 6.09 8.58
CA VAL A 25 -2.34 7.46 8.24
C VAL A 25 -1.60 8.49 9.09
N ARG A 26 -1.45 8.25 10.41
CA ARG A 26 -0.69 9.15 11.30
C ARG A 26 0.81 9.15 11.03
N ILE A 27 1.39 8.00 10.70
CA ILE A 27 2.83 7.88 10.40
C ILE A 27 3.18 8.59 9.09
N PHE A 28 2.37 8.36 8.06
CA PHE A 28 2.67 8.82 6.70
C PHE A 28 1.94 10.12 6.30
N GLY A 29 0.98 10.60 7.10
CA GLY A 29 0.23 11.82 6.81
C GLY A 29 -0.67 11.71 5.57
N ILE A 30 -1.13 10.50 5.23
CA ILE A 30 -1.91 10.21 4.02
C ILE A 30 -3.33 9.78 4.35
N ALA A 31 -4.28 9.89 3.42
CA ALA A 31 -5.62 9.35 3.64
C ALA A 31 -5.61 7.81 3.61
N GLY A 32 -6.37 7.16 4.50
CA GLY A 32 -6.47 5.69 4.53
C GLY A 32 -7.02 5.10 3.23
N ARG A 33 -7.87 5.85 2.53
CA ARG A 33 -8.34 5.50 1.17
C ARG A 33 -7.20 5.36 0.16
N SER A 34 -6.13 6.14 0.30
CA SER A 34 -4.95 6.05 -0.57
C SER A 34 -4.22 4.73 -0.36
N VAL A 35 -4.09 4.25 0.87
CA VAL A 35 -3.44 2.96 1.19
C VAL A 35 -4.20 1.81 0.55
N ARG A 36 -5.54 1.83 0.64
CA ARG A 36 -6.39 0.81 0.02
C ARG A 36 -6.30 0.85 -1.50
N HIS A 37 -6.39 2.04 -2.09
CA HIS A 37 -6.25 2.21 -3.53
C HIS A 37 -4.89 1.74 -4.07
N TRP A 38 -3.79 2.02 -3.37
CA TRP A 38 -2.45 1.56 -3.78
C TRP A 38 -2.31 0.04 -3.71
N TYR A 39 -2.95 -0.61 -2.74
CA TYR A 39 -2.99 -2.06 -2.68
C TYR A 39 -3.81 -2.67 -3.81
N ASP A 40 -4.97 -2.08 -4.15
CA ASP A 40 -5.78 -2.55 -5.27
C ASP A 40 -5.01 -2.43 -6.60
N LEU A 41 -4.27 -1.33 -6.80
CA LEU A 41 -3.37 -1.17 -7.94
C LEU A 41 -2.25 -2.23 -7.95
N TYR A 42 -1.69 -2.56 -6.79
CA TYR A 42 -0.69 -3.61 -6.68
C TYR A 42 -1.25 -4.99 -7.05
N ASN A 43 -2.42 -5.37 -6.54
CA ASN A 43 -3.06 -6.64 -6.89
C ASN A 43 -3.44 -6.73 -8.37
N GLN A 44 -3.90 -5.63 -8.96
CA GLN A 44 -4.17 -5.56 -10.40
C GLN A 44 -2.88 -5.73 -11.21
N ALA A 45 -1.79 -5.07 -10.80
CA ALA A 45 -0.49 -5.26 -11.44
C ALA A 45 0.02 -6.69 -11.26
N ALA A 46 -0.06 -7.27 -10.06
CA ALA A 46 0.36 -8.65 -9.78
C ALA A 46 -0.43 -9.67 -10.61
N THR A 47 -1.74 -9.46 -10.78
CA THR A 47 -2.59 -10.30 -11.65
C THR A 47 -2.19 -10.17 -13.12
N SER A 48 -1.64 -9.02 -13.53
CA SER A 48 -1.17 -8.75 -14.90
C SER A 48 0.24 -9.31 -15.18
N PHE A 49 1.01 -9.67 -14.14
CA PHE A 49 2.36 -10.24 -14.24
C PHE A 49 2.41 -11.60 -13.54
N PRO A 50 1.93 -12.69 -14.17
CA PRO A 50 1.82 -14.01 -13.54
C PRO A 50 3.16 -14.78 -13.36
N ASP A 51 4.32 -14.14 -13.54
CA ASP A 51 5.62 -14.83 -13.68
C ASP A 51 6.65 -14.46 -12.60
N VAL A 52 6.25 -14.26 -11.34
CA VAL A 52 7.20 -14.12 -10.20
C VAL A 52 6.69 -14.72 -8.88
N ALA A 53 5.78 -15.71 -8.95
CA ALA A 53 5.31 -16.46 -7.78
C ALA A 53 5.94 -17.87 -7.73
#